data_AF-X0T216-F1
#
_entry.id   AF-X0T216-F1
#
_cell.length_a   1.000
_cell.length_b   1.000
_cell.length_c   1.000
_cell.angle_alpha   90.00
_cell.angle_beta   90.00
_cell.angle_gamma   90.00
#
_symmetry.space_group_name_H-M   'P 1'
#
loop_
_entity.id
_entity.type
_entity.pdbx_description
1 polymer ?
#
loop_
_entity_poly.entity_id
_entity_poly.type
_entity_poly.pdbx_seq_one_letter_code
_entity_poly.pdbx_strand_id
1 'polypeptide(L)'
;DIFGNIFLSGRIETVQDTWDFNIFARYLPVSSDEWNETKVVNEGSSSNSFSPDIAVDNSGNMYVVYEENNAIYYSKFYHIPPKVRIISPTDGQTAGVSSPSYEISIRGSYDSIWYNLDNSTTNTTINGLTGTINQTVWDSLADGSVTIDFYANNSVGLEGSAHISLIKNTKEEPAIPSYDIYLLLGVICVISVILIRKRTKL
;
A
#
# COMPACT_ATOMS: atom_id res chain seq x y z
N ASP A 1 -14.85 -13.50 -5.66
CA ASP A 1 -15.40 -12.13 -5.45
C ASP A 1 -15.16 -11.31 -6.73
N ILE A 2 -15.43 -10.00 -6.70
CA ILE A 2 -15.18 -9.09 -7.83
C ILE A 2 -13.68 -8.92 -8.18
N PHE A 3 -12.77 -9.46 -7.37
CA PHE A 3 -11.32 -9.36 -7.55
C PHE A 3 -10.70 -10.66 -8.11
N GLY A 4 -11.50 -11.70 -8.27
CA GLY A 4 -11.04 -13.01 -8.75
C GLY A 4 -10.55 -13.94 -7.65
N ASN A 5 -10.73 -13.60 -6.36
CA ASN A 5 -10.49 -14.55 -5.28
C ASN A 5 -11.56 -15.64 -5.33
N ILE A 6 -11.15 -16.88 -5.08
CA ILE A 6 -12.06 -18.03 -5.03
C ILE A 6 -12.35 -18.35 -3.56
N PHE A 7 -13.60 -18.68 -3.26
CA PHE A 7 -14.06 -19.01 -1.92
C PHE A 7 -14.70 -20.38 -1.94
N LEU A 8 -14.46 -21.16 -0.90
CA LEU A 8 -14.96 -22.52 -0.77
C LEU A 8 -15.48 -22.72 0.63
N SER A 9 -16.72 -23.20 0.72
CA SER A 9 -17.24 -23.82 1.93
C SER A 9 -17.53 -25.28 1.69
N GLY A 10 -17.42 -26.08 2.73
CA GLY A 10 -17.69 -27.50 2.64
C GLY A 10 -17.79 -28.14 4.01
N ARG A 11 -17.92 -29.47 4.00
CA ARG A 11 -17.96 -30.28 5.21
C ARG A 11 -16.60 -30.90 5.47
N ILE A 12 -16.17 -30.90 6.73
CA ILE A 12 -14.92 -31.50 7.18
C ILE A 12 -15.18 -32.35 8.43
N GLU A 13 -14.47 -33.46 8.54
CA GLU A 13 -14.38 -34.25 9.77
C GLU A 13 -13.11 -33.79 10.50
N THR A 14 -13.26 -33.23 11.70
CA THR A 14 -12.12 -32.77 12.50
C THR A 14 -11.72 -33.86 13.49
N VAL A 15 -10.42 -34.15 13.58
CA VAL A 15 -9.88 -35.24 14.41
C VAL A 15 -9.95 -34.96 15.93
N GLN A 16 -10.64 -33.90 16.37
CA GLN A 16 -10.84 -33.60 17.78
C GLN A 16 -12.07 -34.35 18.33
N ASP A 17 -11.91 -35.65 18.56
CA ASP A 17 -12.70 -36.55 19.46
C ASP A 17 -14.24 -36.52 19.40
N THR A 18 -14.80 -35.86 18.40
CA THR A 18 -16.22 -35.75 18.14
C THR A 18 -16.39 -36.25 16.71
N TRP A 19 -17.09 -37.36 16.51
CA TRP A 19 -17.36 -37.92 15.18
C TRP A 19 -18.36 -37.07 14.40
N ASP A 20 -18.28 -35.75 14.59
CA ASP A 20 -19.22 -34.76 14.11
C ASP A 20 -18.65 -34.10 12.86
N PHE A 21 -19.52 -33.96 11.87
CA PHE A 21 -19.23 -33.20 10.68
C PHE A 21 -19.32 -31.71 10.97
N ASN A 22 -18.22 -31.00 10.75
CA ASN A 22 -18.15 -29.55 10.87
C ASN A 22 -18.19 -28.88 9.50
N ILE A 23 -18.45 -27.59 9.48
CA ILE A 23 -18.35 -26.77 8.28
C ILE A 23 -17.01 -26.05 8.26
N PHE A 24 -16.37 -26.02 7.10
CA PHE A 24 -15.16 -25.24 6.88
C PHE A 24 -15.37 -24.17 5.83
N ALA A 25 -14.53 -23.14 5.90
CA ALA A 25 -14.38 -22.12 4.88
C ALA A 25 -12.90 -21.90 4.55
N ARG A 26 -12.63 -21.64 3.27
CA ARG A 26 -11.31 -21.31 2.73
C ARG A 26 -11.44 -20.29 1.61
N TYR A 27 -10.36 -19.57 1.35
CA TYR A 27 -10.22 -18.72 0.18
C TYR A 27 -8.86 -18.93 -0.49
N LEU A 28 -8.85 -18.80 -1.81
CA LEU A 28 -7.67 -18.78 -2.66
C LEU A 28 -7.49 -17.35 -3.16
N PRO A 29 -6.47 -16.63 -2.70
CA PRO A 29 -6.21 -15.28 -3.18
C PRO A 29 -5.82 -15.32 -4.66
N VAL A 30 -6.30 -14.37 -5.46
CA VAL A 30 -5.96 -14.25 -6.89
C VAL A 30 -4.46 -14.08 -7.15
N SER A 31 -3.70 -13.66 -6.13
CA SER A 31 -2.25 -13.49 -6.18
C SER A 31 -1.45 -14.74 -5.80
N SER A 32 -2.11 -15.86 -5.51
CA SER A 32 -1.47 -17.10 -5.06
C SER A 32 -2.16 -18.32 -5.68
N ASP A 33 -1.39 -19.39 -5.86
CA ASP A 33 -1.94 -20.71 -6.21
C ASP A 33 -2.20 -21.58 -4.97
N GLU A 34 -1.97 -21.03 -3.77
CA GLU A 34 -2.16 -21.72 -2.49
C GLU A 34 -3.40 -21.23 -1.76
N TRP A 35 -4.25 -22.17 -1.34
CA TRP A 35 -5.38 -21.90 -0.46
C TRP A 35 -4.88 -21.46 0.92
N ASN A 36 -5.60 -20.54 1.55
CA ASN A 36 -5.35 -20.18 2.94
C ASN A 36 -5.58 -21.36 3.91
N GLU A 37 -5.26 -21.15 5.18
CA GLU A 37 -5.57 -22.11 6.24
C GLU A 37 -7.07 -22.45 6.30
N THR A 38 -7.38 -23.73 6.53
CA THR A 38 -8.75 -24.20 6.72
C THR A 38 -9.32 -23.61 7.99
N LYS A 39 -10.39 -22.82 7.89
CA LYS A 39 -11.11 -22.33 9.06
C LYS A 39 -12.35 -23.18 9.31
N VAL A 40 -12.44 -23.78 10.50
CA VAL A 40 -13.69 -24.39 10.98
C VAL A 40 -14.62 -23.26 11.43
N VAL A 41 -15.85 -23.24 10.90
CA VAL A 41 -16.74 -22.08 11.07
C VAL A 41 -17.68 -22.18 12.26
N ASN A 42 -17.83 -23.38 12.81
CA ASN A 42 -18.68 -23.76 13.93
C ASN A 42 -17.86 -24.41 15.05
N GLU A 43 -16.67 -23.87 15.34
CA GLU A 43 -15.77 -24.38 16.40
C GLU A 43 -16.51 -24.49 17.74
N GLY A 44 -16.43 -25.67 18.36
CA GLY A 44 -17.09 -25.95 19.64
C GLY A 44 -18.52 -26.50 19.54
N SER A 45 -19.07 -26.67 18.32
CA SER A 45 -20.29 -27.48 18.15
C SER A 45 -20.03 -28.96 18.42
N SER A 46 -20.99 -29.63 19.06
CA SER A 46 -21.01 -31.09 19.27
C SER A 46 -22.15 -31.74 18.49
N SER A 47 -22.50 -31.16 17.34
CA SER A 47 -23.58 -31.64 16.48
C SER A 47 -23.11 -31.62 15.04
N ASN A 48 -23.61 -32.58 14.26
CA ASN A 48 -23.34 -32.62 12.84
C ASN A 48 -23.96 -31.40 12.14
N SER A 49 -23.13 -30.69 11.39
CA SER A 49 -23.51 -29.57 10.54
C SER A 49 -23.50 -29.98 9.07
N PHE A 50 -24.49 -29.47 8.33
CA PHE A 50 -24.76 -29.87 6.95
C PHE A 50 -25.09 -28.68 6.05
N SER A 51 -25.19 -28.98 4.75
CA SER A 51 -25.73 -28.07 3.73
C SER A 51 -25.08 -26.68 3.73
N PRO A 52 -23.73 -26.57 3.72
CA PRO A 52 -23.09 -25.28 3.74
C PRO A 52 -23.34 -24.52 2.43
N ASP A 53 -23.61 -23.23 2.55
CA ASP A 53 -23.62 -22.29 1.43
C ASP A 53 -22.84 -21.02 1.81
N ILE A 54 -22.36 -20.28 0.82
CA ILE A 54 -21.45 -19.16 1.02
C ILE A 54 -21.78 -17.98 0.11
N ALA A 55 -21.78 -16.78 0.70
CA ALA A 55 -21.83 -15.52 0.00
C ALA A 55 -20.64 -14.64 0.41
N VAL A 56 -20.23 -13.72 -0.47
CA VAL A 56 -19.11 -12.80 -0.23
C VAL A 56 -19.54 -11.39 -0.60
N ASP A 57 -19.26 -10.41 0.27
CA ASP A 57 -19.55 -9.00 -0.03
C ASP A 57 -18.44 -8.32 -0.84
N ASN A 58 -18.67 -7.08 -1.29
CA ASN A 58 -17.71 -6.32 -2.09
C ASN A 58 -16.41 -5.99 -1.33
N SER A 59 -16.41 -6.10 -0.01
CA SER A 59 -15.23 -5.90 0.84
C SER A 59 -14.42 -7.18 1.01
N GLY A 60 -14.91 -8.32 0.49
CA GLY A 60 -14.26 -9.62 0.60
C GLY A 60 -14.61 -10.40 1.87
N ASN A 61 -15.61 -9.96 2.64
CA ASN A 61 -16.04 -10.70 3.83
C ASN A 61 -16.89 -11.89 3.40
N MET A 62 -16.63 -13.05 4.01
CA MET A 62 -17.39 -14.28 3.75
C MET A 62 -18.53 -14.42 4.76
N TYR A 63 -19.67 -14.88 4.27
CA TYR A 63 -20.85 -15.24 5.05
C TYR A 63 -21.17 -16.68 4.72
N VAL A 64 -20.96 -17.58 5.67
CA VAL A 64 -21.21 -19.01 5.52
C VAL A 64 -22.46 -19.35 6.29
N VAL A 65 -23.44 -19.96 5.64
CA VAL A 65 -24.65 -20.49 6.28
C VAL A 65 -24.60 -22.01 6.31
N TYR A 66 -25.20 -22.61 7.33
CA TYR A 66 -25.23 -24.06 7.47
C TYR A 66 -26.42 -24.50 8.32
N GLU A 67 -26.77 -25.78 8.21
CA GLU A 67 -27.83 -26.41 8.99
C GLU A 67 -27.23 -27.22 10.14
N GLU A 68 -27.76 -27.05 11.35
CA GLU A 68 -27.45 -27.85 12.53
C GLU A 68 -28.73 -28.04 13.35
N ASN A 69 -29.04 -29.26 13.80
CA ASN A 69 -30.20 -29.54 14.67
C ASN A 69 -31.53 -28.94 14.16
N ASN A 70 -31.80 -29.03 12.84
CA ASN A 70 -32.98 -28.45 12.18
C ASN A 70 -33.10 -26.91 12.25
N ALA A 71 -32.01 -26.21 12.56
CA ALA A 71 -31.93 -24.76 12.53
C ALA A 71 -30.83 -24.28 11.56
N ILE A 72 -31.01 -23.07 11.03
CA ILE A 72 -30.03 -22.42 10.15
C ILE A 72 -29.16 -21.48 10.99
N TYR A 73 -27.85 -21.65 10.85
CA TYR A 73 -26.83 -20.82 11.47
C TYR A 73 -26.04 -20.08 10.40
N TYR A 74 -25.34 -19.01 10.80
CA TYR A 74 -24.40 -18.34 9.92
C TYR A 74 -23.15 -17.89 10.70
N SER A 75 -22.01 -17.89 10.00
CA SER A 75 -20.73 -17.38 10.48
C SER A 75 -20.17 -16.36 9.50
N LYS A 76 -19.68 -15.23 10.03
CA LYS A 76 -19.05 -14.16 9.25
C LYS A 76 -17.54 -14.17 9.44
N PHE A 77 -16.78 -14.11 8.35
CA PHE A 77 -15.33 -14.14 8.36
C PHE A 77 -14.72 -12.94 7.64
N TYR A 78 -13.79 -12.30 8.33
CA TYR A 78 -12.89 -11.28 7.78
C TYR A 78 -11.55 -11.97 7.56
N HIS A 79 -11.22 -12.40 6.34
CA HIS A 79 -10.00 -13.17 6.06
C HIS A 79 -9.10 -12.52 5.01
N ILE A 80 -9.53 -11.38 4.47
CA ILE A 80 -8.80 -10.67 3.44
C ILE A 80 -8.24 -9.40 4.08
N PRO A 81 -6.91 -9.31 4.26
CA PRO A 81 -6.29 -8.06 4.68
C PRO A 81 -6.55 -6.94 3.67
N PRO A 82 -6.57 -5.67 4.10
CA PRO A 82 -6.74 -4.56 3.18
C PRO A 82 -5.64 -4.55 2.12
N LYS A 83 -6.01 -4.37 0.84
CA LYS A 83 -5.01 -4.27 -0.24
C LYS A 83 -4.62 -2.81 -0.46
N VAL A 84 -3.45 -2.44 0.04
CA VAL A 84 -2.86 -1.11 -0.14
C VAL A 84 -2.17 -1.03 -1.50
N ARG A 85 -2.32 0.10 -2.20
CA ARG A 85 -1.56 0.44 -3.41
C ARG A 85 -1.14 1.90 -3.35
N ILE A 86 0.10 2.18 -3.69
CA ILE A 86 0.65 3.53 -3.78
C ILE A 86 0.36 4.06 -5.19
N ILE A 87 -0.29 5.23 -5.27
CA ILE A 87 -0.56 5.96 -6.51
C ILE A 87 0.53 7.02 -6.72
N SER A 88 0.93 7.70 -5.64
CA SER A 88 2.11 8.55 -5.57
C SER A 88 2.69 8.53 -4.14
N PRO A 89 4.01 8.71 -3.97
CA PRO A 89 5.04 8.97 -4.99
C PRO A 89 5.37 7.73 -5.85
N THR A 90 6.15 7.93 -6.92
CA THR A 90 6.65 6.84 -7.77
C THR A 90 8.03 6.35 -7.32
N ASP A 91 8.37 5.12 -7.65
CA ASP A 91 9.64 4.52 -7.24
C ASP A 91 10.84 5.30 -7.81
N GLY A 92 11.85 5.50 -6.98
CA GLY A 92 13.04 6.29 -7.30
C GLY A 92 12.81 7.80 -7.43
N GLN A 93 11.60 8.31 -7.17
CA GLN A 93 11.34 9.75 -7.23
C GLN A 93 12.25 10.51 -6.27
N THR A 94 12.85 11.61 -6.75
CA THR A 94 13.69 12.49 -5.93
C THR A 94 12.83 13.46 -5.12
N ALA A 95 13.12 13.57 -3.82
CA ALA A 95 12.54 14.55 -2.91
C ALA A 95 13.65 15.35 -2.21
N GLY A 96 13.44 16.66 -2.08
CA GLY A 96 14.43 17.57 -1.52
C GLY A 96 14.22 17.85 -0.05
N VAL A 97 14.40 19.11 0.32
CA VAL A 97 14.16 19.62 1.68
C VAL A 97 12.69 19.45 2.07
N SER A 98 11.75 19.71 1.15
CA SER A 98 10.33 19.48 1.40
C SER A 98 9.98 18.00 1.32
N SER A 99 9.26 17.53 2.34
CA SER A 99 8.70 16.17 2.40
C SER A 99 7.72 15.92 1.22
N PRO A 100 7.68 14.69 0.70
CA PRO A 100 6.80 14.36 -0.42
C PRO A 100 5.33 14.27 0.00
N SER A 101 4.44 14.58 -0.94
CA SER A 101 3.03 14.20 -0.84
C SER A 101 2.85 12.70 -1.12
N TYR A 102 1.79 12.12 -0.57
CA TYR A 102 1.37 10.76 -0.89
C TYR A 102 -0.07 10.74 -1.38
N GLU A 103 -0.34 9.75 -2.22
CA GLU A 103 -1.67 9.29 -2.59
C GLU A 103 -1.65 7.77 -2.61
N ILE A 104 -2.52 7.15 -1.82
CA ILE A 104 -2.70 5.71 -1.75
C ILE A 104 -4.14 5.34 -2.10
N SER A 105 -4.36 4.07 -2.42
CA SER A 105 -5.69 3.49 -2.49
C SER A 105 -5.73 2.20 -1.70
N ILE A 106 -6.84 1.97 -1.02
CA ILE A 106 -7.08 0.76 -0.25
C ILE A 106 -8.32 0.08 -0.81
N ARG A 107 -8.24 -1.23 -1.01
CA ARG A 107 -9.38 -2.08 -1.34
C ARG A 107 -9.64 -3.07 -0.19
N GLY A 108 -10.91 -3.38 0.04
CA GLY A 108 -11.35 -4.20 1.18
C GLY A 108 -11.72 -3.36 2.40
N SER A 109 -12.21 -4.02 3.45
CA SER A 109 -12.51 -3.37 4.72
C SER A 109 -11.21 -2.92 5.40
N TYR A 110 -11.16 -1.70 5.91
CA TYR A 110 -10.06 -1.18 6.72
C TYR A 110 -10.60 -0.29 7.85
N ASP A 111 -9.80 -0.09 8.90
CA ASP A 111 -10.14 0.67 10.09
C ASP A 111 -9.08 1.75 10.37
N SER A 112 -7.80 1.36 10.46
CA SER A 112 -6.68 2.30 10.64
C SER A 112 -5.68 2.22 9.49
N ILE A 113 -5.02 3.35 9.22
CA ILE A 113 -3.99 3.50 8.20
C ILE A 113 -2.80 4.29 8.75
N TRP A 114 -1.59 3.90 8.39
CA TRP A 114 -0.36 4.54 8.84
C TRP A 114 0.78 4.31 7.85
N TYR A 115 1.88 5.04 8.04
CA TYR A 115 3.12 4.76 7.34
C TYR A 115 4.31 4.64 8.30
N ASN A 116 5.36 4.00 7.82
CA ASN A 116 6.67 3.93 8.44
C ASN A 116 7.74 4.42 7.44
N LEU A 117 8.77 5.07 7.94
CA LEU A 117 9.91 5.53 7.12
C LEU A 117 11.17 4.78 7.56
N ASP A 118 11.90 4.22 6.60
CA ASP A 118 13.19 3.54 6.81
C ASP A 118 13.21 2.52 7.95
N ASN A 119 12.13 1.74 8.10
CA ASN A 119 11.97 0.77 9.19
C ASN A 119 12.15 1.39 10.59
N SER A 120 11.73 2.64 10.75
CA SER A 120 11.64 3.33 12.04
C SER A 120 10.86 2.48 13.06
N THR A 121 11.17 2.64 14.35
CA THR A 121 10.39 2.01 15.43
C THR A 121 9.04 2.68 15.67
N THR A 122 8.77 3.82 15.03
CA THR A 122 7.56 4.62 15.24
C THR A 122 6.73 4.71 13.97
N ASN A 123 5.49 4.23 14.04
CA ASN A 123 4.49 4.38 12.99
C ASN A 123 3.81 5.75 13.07
N THR A 124 3.52 6.36 11.93
CA THR A 124 2.75 7.61 11.84
C THR A 124 1.36 7.35 11.31
N THR A 125 0.34 7.46 12.17
CA THR A 125 -1.07 7.35 11.78
C THR A 125 -1.48 8.49 10.86
N ILE A 126 -2.23 8.15 9.80
CA ILE A 126 -2.80 9.12 8.86
C ILE A 126 -4.32 8.97 8.84
N ASN A 127 -5.04 10.02 8.44
CA ASN A 127 -6.51 10.05 8.45
C ASN A 127 -7.13 10.09 7.05
N GLY A 128 -6.29 10.14 6.00
CA GLY A 128 -6.73 10.26 4.62
C GLY A 128 -5.85 9.45 3.69
N LEU A 129 -6.40 9.13 2.52
CA LEU A 129 -5.69 8.42 1.45
C LEU A 129 -4.76 9.35 0.66
N THR A 130 -4.82 10.66 0.92
CA THR A 130 -3.95 11.69 0.35
C THR A 130 -3.42 12.58 1.46
N GLY A 131 -2.17 13.00 1.37
CA GLY A 131 -1.58 13.92 2.34
C GLY A 131 -0.11 14.18 2.07
N THR A 132 0.62 14.59 3.11
CA THR A 132 2.07 14.77 3.06
C THR A 132 2.73 13.96 4.16
N ILE A 133 3.92 13.42 3.86
CA ILE A 133 4.77 12.83 4.88
C ILE A 133 5.10 13.90 5.93
N ASN A 134 5.15 13.51 7.21
CA ASN A 134 5.47 14.44 8.29
C ASN A 134 6.86 15.06 8.08
N GLN A 135 6.89 16.39 7.92
CA GLN A 135 8.11 17.14 7.64
C GLN A 135 9.19 16.95 8.71
N THR A 136 8.83 16.95 9.99
CA THR A 136 9.80 16.78 11.09
C THR A 136 10.44 15.39 11.06
N VAL A 137 9.68 14.35 10.75
CA VAL A 137 10.23 13.00 10.58
C VAL A 137 11.12 12.95 9.33
N TRP A 138 10.66 13.52 8.21
CA TRP A 138 11.45 13.62 6.97
C TRP A 138 12.78 14.32 7.19
N ASP A 139 12.80 15.45 7.89
CA ASP A 139 13.99 16.26 8.18
C ASP A 139 15.04 15.48 8.98
N SER A 140 14.61 14.50 9.80
CA SER A 140 15.52 13.66 10.58
C SER A 140 16.26 12.59 9.78
N LEU A 141 15.78 12.28 8.56
CA LEU A 141 16.40 11.28 7.68
C LEU A 141 17.63 11.84 6.96
N ALA A 142 18.64 10.99 6.73
CA ALA A 142 19.80 11.36 5.91
C ALA A 142 19.45 11.42 4.41
N ASP A 143 20.24 12.17 3.65
CA ASP A 143 20.20 12.07 2.18
C ASP A 143 20.55 10.64 1.72
N GLY A 144 19.88 10.15 0.69
CA GLY A 144 20.03 8.79 0.19
C GLY A 144 18.70 8.13 -0.17
N SER A 145 18.71 6.80 -0.24
CA SER A 145 17.49 6.02 -0.43
C SER A 145 16.67 6.04 0.84
N VAL A 146 15.40 6.43 0.74
CA VAL A 146 14.42 6.41 1.83
C VAL A 146 13.26 5.51 1.43
N THR A 147 12.95 4.51 2.24
CA THR A 147 11.78 3.64 2.05
C THR A 147 10.59 4.18 2.82
N ILE A 148 9.42 4.13 2.19
CA ILE A 148 8.13 4.43 2.81
C ILE A 148 7.26 3.18 2.71
N ASP A 149 6.89 2.65 3.86
CA ASP A 149 5.95 1.53 3.99
C ASP A 149 4.59 2.08 4.42
N PHE A 150 3.56 1.89 3.60
CA PHE A 150 2.18 2.21 3.93
C PHE A 150 1.45 0.94 4.38
N TYR A 151 0.65 1.09 5.42
CA TYR A 151 -0.08 0.00 6.05
C TYR A 151 -1.55 0.36 6.23
N ALA A 152 -2.38 -0.67 6.23
CA ALA A 152 -3.77 -0.59 6.62
C ALA A 152 -4.14 -1.87 7.37
N ASN A 153 -4.89 -1.74 8.45
CA ASN A 153 -5.53 -2.88 9.10
C ASN A 153 -7.05 -2.80 9.00
N ASN A 154 -7.73 -3.92 9.21
CA ASN A 154 -9.16 -3.97 9.41
C ASN A 154 -9.51 -4.17 10.90
N SER A 155 -10.80 -4.15 11.23
CA SER A 155 -11.29 -4.26 12.62
C SER A 155 -11.00 -5.59 13.31
N VAL A 156 -10.55 -6.62 12.56
CA VAL A 156 -10.11 -7.90 13.12
C VAL A 156 -8.58 -8.01 13.25
N GLY A 157 -7.85 -6.93 12.91
CA GLY A 157 -6.40 -6.85 13.01
C GLY A 157 -5.62 -7.45 11.84
N LEU A 158 -6.27 -7.83 10.74
CA LEU A 158 -5.54 -8.24 9.53
C LEU A 158 -4.96 -7.01 8.84
N GLU A 159 -3.68 -7.09 8.52
CA GLU A 159 -2.89 -5.99 7.97
C GLU A 159 -2.46 -6.29 6.53
N GLY A 160 -2.56 -5.28 5.67
CA GLY A 160 -1.89 -5.28 4.38
C GLY A 160 -1.05 -4.04 4.20
N SER A 161 -0.06 -4.14 3.32
CA SER A 161 0.96 -3.11 3.14
C SER A 161 1.39 -2.94 1.70
N ALA A 162 2.04 -1.82 1.42
CA ALA A 162 2.75 -1.53 0.18
C ALA A 162 3.96 -0.64 0.48
N HIS A 163 5.06 -0.83 -0.24
CA HIS A 163 6.30 -0.07 -0.05
C HIS A 163 6.71 0.67 -1.31
N ILE A 164 7.48 1.76 -1.13
CA ILE A 164 8.10 2.52 -2.21
C ILE A 164 9.44 3.09 -1.75
N SER A 165 10.41 3.22 -2.65
CA SER A 165 11.69 3.85 -2.34
C SER A 165 11.84 5.19 -3.06
N LEU A 166 12.30 6.20 -2.35
CA LEU A 166 12.58 7.55 -2.85
C LEU A 166 14.06 7.88 -2.72
N ILE A 167 14.50 8.90 -3.45
CA ILE A 167 15.84 9.47 -3.30
C ILE A 167 15.73 10.83 -2.60
N LYS A 168 16.11 10.89 -1.33
CA LYS A 168 16.26 12.16 -0.62
C LYS A 168 17.58 12.83 -1.02
N ASN A 169 17.50 14.07 -1.51
CA ASN A 169 18.68 14.86 -1.85
C ASN A 169 18.46 16.33 -1.48
N THR A 170 19.08 16.79 -0.39
CA THR A 170 18.98 18.15 0.11
C THR A 170 20.12 19.05 -0.38
N LYS A 171 21.09 18.49 -1.09
CA LYS A 171 22.18 19.28 -1.69
C LYS A 171 21.62 20.10 -2.85
N GLU A 172 21.65 21.41 -2.70
CA GLU A 172 21.62 22.30 -3.84
C GLU A 172 22.88 22.03 -4.65
N GLU A 173 22.75 21.42 -5.84
CA GLU A 173 23.81 21.59 -6.83
C GLU A 173 23.98 23.09 -7.02
N PRO A 174 25.21 23.63 -6.98
CA PRO A 174 25.40 25.05 -7.17
C PRO A 174 24.69 25.42 -8.47
N ALA A 175 23.73 26.34 -8.38
CA ALA A 175 23.19 26.99 -9.56
C ALA A 175 24.41 27.37 -10.39
N ILE A 176 24.54 26.80 -11.60
CA ILE A 176 25.65 27.11 -12.52
C ILE A 176 25.84 28.61 -12.41
N PRO A 177 27.04 29.11 -12.00
CA PRO A 177 27.22 30.54 -11.80
C PRO A 177 26.77 31.19 -13.09
N SER A 178 25.61 31.83 -13.04
CA SER A 178 25.11 32.61 -14.15
C SER A 178 26.18 33.67 -14.31
N TYR A 179 27.07 33.50 -15.31
CA TYR A 179 27.85 34.61 -15.79
C TYR A 179 26.84 35.73 -15.99
N ASP A 180 27.12 36.89 -15.40
CA ASP A 180 26.26 38.05 -15.56
C ASP A 180 25.97 38.19 -17.06
N ILE A 181 24.71 37.95 -17.46
CA ILE A 181 24.36 37.87 -18.88
C ILE A 181 24.64 39.22 -19.55
N TYR A 182 24.63 40.33 -18.78
CA TYR A 182 25.05 41.64 -19.24
C TYR A 182 26.57 41.71 -19.49
N LEU A 183 27.38 41.00 -18.71
CA LEU A 183 28.82 40.86 -18.92
C LEU A 183 29.13 39.99 -20.15
N LEU A 184 28.40 38.88 -20.35
CA LEU A 184 28.54 38.02 -21.53
C LEU A 184 28.11 38.76 -22.82
N LEU A 185 26.93 39.41 -22.78
CA LEU A 185 26.45 40.25 -23.89
C LEU A 185 27.37 41.45 -24.14
N GLY A 186 27.93 42.05 -23.09
CA GLY A 186 28.93 43.11 -23.18
C GLY A 186 30.19 42.67 -23.93
N VAL A 187 30.75 41.49 -23.59
CA VAL A 187 31.92 40.92 -24.27
C VAL A 187 31.61 40.63 -25.74
N ILE A 188 30.44 40.06 -26.04
CA ILE A 188 30.01 39.78 -27.42
C ILE A 188 29.87 41.09 -28.21
N CYS A 189 29.28 42.14 -27.63
CA CYS A 189 29.14 43.46 -28.26
C CYS A 189 30.51 44.07 -28.58
N VAL A 190 31.46 44.03 -27.63
CA VAL A 190 32.82 44.58 -27.84
C VAL A 190 33.55 43.83 -28.95
N ILE A 191 33.50 42.49 -28.95
CA ILE A 191 34.09 41.67 -30.02
C ILE A 191 33.46 42.00 -31.37
N SER A 192 32.12 42.15 -31.42
CA SER A 192 31.40 42.50 -32.64
C SER A 192 31.84 43.86 -33.19
N VAL A 193 31.99 44.87 -32.34
CA VAL A 193 32.48 46.20 -32.73
C VAL A 193 33.92 46.14 -33.25
N ILE A 194 34.79 45.34 -32.63
CA ILE A 194 36.18 45.15 -33.07
C ILE A 194 36.22 44.48 -34.46
N LEU A 195 35.39 43.46 -34.68
CA LEU A 195 35.30 42.76 -35.97
C LEU A 195 34.77 43.68 -37.09
N ILE A 196 33.76 44.51 -36.80
CA ILE A 196 33.24 45.50 -37.73
C ILE A 196 34.31 46.54 -38.09
N ARG A 197 35.01 47.08 -37.09
CA ARG A 197 36.11 48.05 -37.30
C ARG A 197 37.30 47.47 -38.07
N LYS A 198 37.58 46.16 -37.93
CA LYS A 198 38.60 45.48 -38.72
C LYS A 198 38.17 45.29 -40.18
N ARG A 199 36.88 45.04 -40.44
CA ARG A 199 36.35 44.89 -41.81
C ARG A 199 36.27 46.21 -42.58
N THR A 200 36.04 47.34 -41.92
CA THR A 200 35.94 48.66 -42.59
C THR A 200 37.29 49.34 -42.86
N LYS A 201 38.40 48.76 -42.40
CA LYS A 201 39.77 49.25 -42.67
C LYS A 201 40.51 48.45 -43.77
N LEU A 202 39.78 47.60 -44.50
CA LEU A 202 40.18 46.94 -45.75
C LEU A 202 39.46 47.64 -46.90
#